data_AF-B1ME51-F1
#
_entry.id   AF-B1ME51-F1
#
_cell.length_a   1.000
_cell.length_b   1.000
_cell.length_c   1.000
_cell.angle_alpha   90.00
_cell.angle_beta   90.00
_cell.angle_gamma   90.00
#
_symmetry.space_group_name_H-M   'P 1'
#
loop_
_entity.id
_entity.type
_entity.pdbx_description
1 polymer ?
#
loop_
_entity_poly.entity_id
_entity_poly.type
_entity_poly.pdbx_seq_one_letter_code
_entity_poly.pdbx_strand_id
1 'polypeptide(L)'
;MADKTYSFDLGGMNPDAQRSAAEAAGKVLHMEEKAGQTVAQELLPALDLITEALHIAQQAGNVQGFGELNTGEKAMAHYREQAPDMVAHLTALQEDCQAKIDHVLAMEVLYNNMDAYNAGRVFDHKLSVEYK
;
A
#
# COMPACT_ATOMS: atom_id res chain seq x y z
N MET A 1 -11.43 18.52 3.55
CA MET A 1 -10.49 17.40 3.32
C MET A 1 -9.96 17.04 4.70
N ALA A 2 -10.15 15.80 5.13
CA ALA A 2 -9.74 15.35 6.45
C ALA A 2 -8.32 14.79 6.35
N ASP A 3 -7.41 15.25 7.20
CA ASP A 3 -6.04 14.71 7.27
C ASP A 3 -6.10 13.21 7.56
N LYS A 4 -5.41 12.40 6.74
CA LYS A 4 -5.31 10.94 6.92
C LYS A 4 -3.92 10.58 7.43
N THR A 5 -3.86 9.80 8.51
CA THR A 5 -2.61 9.30 9.11
C THR A 5 -2.47 7.80 8.85
N TYR A 6 -1.34 7.39 8.28
CA TYR A 6 -0.99 5.99 8.09
C TYR A 6 0.12 5.57 9.06
N SER A 7 -0.07 4.43 9.77
CA SER A 7 0.88 3.88 10.75
C SER A 7 1.43 2.53 10.33
N PHE A 8 2.75 2.35 10.47
CA PHE A 8 3.46 1.12 10.10
C PHE A 8 4.09 0.40 11.30
N ASP A 9 3.93 -0.93 11.33
CA ASP A 9 4.55 -1.82 12.32
C ASP A 9 5.43 -2.86 11.60
N LEU A 10 6.74 -2.83 11.88
CA LEU A 10 7.79 -3.51 11.12
C LEU A 10 8.27 -4.83 11.74
N GLY A 11 7.51 -5.43 12.66
CA GLY A 11 7.88 -6.67 13.34
C GLY A 11 8.09 -7.94 12.49
N GLY A 12 8.03 -7.85 11.15
CA GLY A 12 7.95 -9.00 10.23
C GLY A 12 9.15 -9.27 9.30
N MET A 13 10.22 -8.48 9.33
CA MET A 13 11.37 -8.72 8.42
C MET A 13 12.25 -9.90 8.89
N ASN A 14 12.63 -10.78 7.96
CA ASN A 14 13.59 -11.86 8.23
C ASN A 14 14.98 -11.27 8.61
N PRO A 15 15.59 -11.71 9.73
CA PRO A 15 16.91 -11.25 10.19
C PRO A 15 18.03 -11.24 9.14
N ASP A 16 18.04 -12.21 8.21
CA ASP A 16 19.10 -12.28 7.18
C ASP A 16 18.95 -11.19 6.11
N ALA A 17 17.71 -10.83 5.76
CA ALA A 17 17.43 -9.72 4.85
C ALA A 17 17.79 -8.37 5.48
N GLN A 18 17.53 -8.21 6.79
CA GLN A 18 17.97 -7.03 7.54
C GLN A 18 19.49 -6.89 7.52
N ARG A 19 20.22 -7.98 7.77
CA ARG A 19 21.69 -7.95 7.86
C ARG A 19 22.38 -7.71 6.51
N SER A 20 21.86 -8.27 5.42
CA SER A 20 22.38 -8.02 4.07
C SER A 20 22.09 -6.61 3.56
N ALA A 21 20.88 -6.09 3.82
CA ALA A 21 20.57 -4.70 3.53
C ALA A 21 21.47 -3.76 4.33
N ALA A 22 21.78 -4.14 5.57
CA ALA A 22 22.64 -3.37 6.44
C ALA A 22 24.09 -3.28 5.92
N GLU A 23 24.73 -4.40 5.55
CA GLU A 23 26.10 -4.36 5.01
C GLU A 23 26.23 -3.56 3.70
N ALA A 24 25.20 -3.57 2.85
CA ALA A 24 25.18 -2.82 1.60
C ALA A 24 24.98 -1.31 1.83
N ALA A 25 24.11 -0.94 2.77
CA ALA A 25 23.82 0.43 3.15
C ALA A 25 25.00 1.13 3.85
N GLY A 26 25.68 0.43 4.77
CA GLY A 26 26.76 0.98 5.61
C GLY A 26 28.03 1.42 4.87
N LYS A 27 28.13 1.21 3.55
CA LYS A 27 29.31 1.61 2.76
C LYS A 27 29.17 2.90 1.95
N VAL A 28 27.97 3.33 1.54
CA VAL A 28 27.85 4.46 0.58
C VAL A 28 26.52 5.25 0.63
N LEU A 29 25.42 4.76 1.23
CA LEU A 29 24.12 5.46 1.11
C LEU A 29 23.74 6.24 2.38
N HIS A 30 23.84 7.57 2.29
CA HIS A 30 23.06 8.47 3.13
C HIS A 30 21.74 8.74 2.43
N MET A 31 20.66 8.16 2.94
CA MET A 31 19.31 8.49 2.51
C MET A 31 18.92 9.84 3.13
N GLU A 32 18.34 10.74 2.35
CA GLU A 32 17.82 12.00 2.92
C GLU A 32 16.77 11.69 4.00
N GLU A 33 16.77 12.49 5.07
CA GLU A 33 15.80 12.35 6.16
C GLU A 33 14.38 12.36 5.56
N LYS A 34 13.57 11.33 5.87
CA LYS A 34 12.19 11.17 5.38
C LYS A 34 12.03 10.91 3.87
N ALA A 35 13.07 10.49 3.16
CA ALA A 35 12.95 10.20 1.72
C ALA A 35 11.95 9.05 1.44
N GLY A 36 11.86 8.04 2.31
CA GLY A 36 10.92 6.93 2.18
C GLY A 36 9.50 7.36 2.51
N GLN A 37 9.33 8.21 3.54
CA GLN A 37 8.07 8.86 3.87
C GLN A 37 7.56 9.75 2.72
N THR A 38 8.46 10.48 2.05
CA THR A 38 8.11 11.34 0.91
C THR A 38 7.63 10.51 -0.29
N VAL A 39 8.36 9.44 -0.62
CA VAL A 39 7.95 8.52 -1.71
C VAL A 39 6.64 7.81 -1.34
N ALA A 40 6.47 7.38 -0.09
CA ALA A 40 5.22 6.81 0.40
C ALA A 40 4.06 7.80 0.26
N GLN A 41 4.27 9.07 0.64
CA GLN A 41 3.26 10.12 0.55
C GLN A 41 2.75 10.31 -0.88
N GLU A 42 3.62 10.23 -1.89
CA GLU A 42 3.23 10.32 -3.31
C GLU A 42 2.43 9.10 -3.80
N LEU A 43 2.57 7.94 -3.14
CA LEU A 43 1.85 6.72 -3.50
C LEU A 43 0.49 6.58 -2.80
N LEU A 44 0.29 7.25 -1.66
CA LEU A 44 -0.98 7.21 -0.90
C LEU A 44 -2.21 7.67 -1.71
N PRO A 45 -2.14 8.72 -2.56
CA PRO A 45 -3.24 9.07 -3.46
C PRO A 45 -3.61 7.96 -4.44
N ALA A 46 -2.63 7.20 -4.94
CA ALA A 46 -2.89 6.07 -5.82
C ALA A 46 -3.62 4.95 -5.07
N LEU A 47 -3.19 4.64 -3.84
CA LEU A 47 -3.85 3.66 -2.98
C LEU A 47 -5.31 4.05 -2.67
N ASP A 48 -5.57 5.34 -2.41
CA ASP A 48 -6.93 5.86 -2.20
C ASP A 48 -7.83 5.65 -3.43
N LEU A 49 -7.33 5.99 -4.63
CA LEU A 49 -8.07 5.81 -5.88
C LEU A 49 -8.38 4.33 -6.16
N ILE A 50 -7.43 3.44 -5.90
CA ILE A 50 -7.63 1.99 -6.05
C ILE A 50 -8.68 1.50 -5.05
N THR A 51 -8.63 1.98 -3.81
CA THR A 51 -9.58 1.61 -2.75
C THR A 51 -11.00 2.07 -3.09
N GLU A 52 -11.15 3.29 -3.62
CA GLU A 52 -12.44 3.81 -4.09
C GLU A 52 -12.97 3.01 -5.29
N ALA A 53 -12.11 2.73 -6.28
CA ALA A 53 -12.48 1.91 -7.43
C ALA A 53 -12.91 0.49 -7.01
N LEU A 54 -12.22 -0.12 -6.05
CA LEU A 54 -12.58 -1.44 -5.50
C LEU A 54 -13.96 -1.39 -4.83
N HIS A 55 -14.24 -0.34 -4.06
CA HIS A 55 -15.56 -0.17 -3.43
C HIS A 55 -16.67 -0.06 -4.47
N ILE A 56 -16.45 0.70 -5.55
CA ILE A 56 -17.41 0.83 -6.67
C ILE A 56 -17.61 -0.52 -7.37
N ALA A 57 -16.53 -1.25 -7.65
CA ALA A 57 -16.60 -2.56 -8.32
C ALA A 57 -17.35 -3.60 -7.48
N GLN A 58 -17.16 -3.61 -6.16
CA GLN A 58 -17.92 -4.46 -5.24
C GLN A 58 -19.43 -4.15 -5.27
N GLN A 59 -19.81 -2.88 -5.44
CA GLN A 59 -21.20 -2.48 -5.59
C GLN A 59 -21.78 -2.78 -6.97
N ALA A 60 -20.95 -2.85 -8.01
CA ALA A 60 -21.38 -3.14 -9.37
C ALA A 60 -22.03 -4.52 -9.52
N GLY A 61 -21.74 -5.50 -8.65
CA GLY A 61 -22.45 -6.78 -8.62
C GLY A 61 -23.94 -6.67 -8.29
N ASN A 62 -24.39 -5.53 -7.74
CA ASN A 62 -25.78 -5.29 -7.37
C ASN A 62 -26.61 -4.61 -8.49
N VAL A 63 -26.25 -4.81 -9.77
CA VAL A 63 -27.00 -4.22 -10.90
C VAL A 63 -28.49 -4.59 -10.82
N GLN A 64 -29.31 -3.54 -10.81
CA GLN A 64 -30.78 -3.55 -10.92
C GLN A 64 -31.19 -2.56 -12.02
N GLY A 65 -32.42 -2.65 -12.52
CA GLY A 65 -33.01 -1.60 -13.38
C GLY A 65 -33.25 -1.98 -14.85
N PHE A 66 -32.97 -3.23 -15.26
CA PHE A 66 -33.27 -3.69 -16.63
C PHE A 66 -34.69 -4.28 -16.81
N GLY A 67 -35.55 -4.17 -15.80
CA GLY A 67 -36.91 -4.72 -15.78
C GLY A 67 -36.97 -6.25 -15.66
N GLU A 68 -38.18 -6.80 -15.49
CA GLU A 68 -38.44 -8.24 -15.28
C GLU A 68 -38.54 -9.04 -16.60
N LEU A 69 -38.15 -8.45 -17.73
CA LEU A 69 -38.11 -9.18 -18.99
C LEU A 69 -36.92 -10.15 -18.99
N ASN A 70 -37.08 -11.31 -19.64
CA ASN A 70 -36.03 -12.32 -19.83
C ASN A 70 -34.72 -11.74 -20.39
N THR A 71 -34.80 -10.69 -21.21
CA THR A 71 -33.64 -9.96 -21.74
C THR A 71 -32.96 -9.09 -20.68
N GLY A 72 -33.73 -8.51 -19.76
CA GLY A 72 -33.23 -7.75 -18.63
C GLY A 72 -32.53 -8.63 -17.60
N GLU A 73 -33.08 -9.82 -17.32
CA GLU A 73 -32.41 -10.81 -16.46
C GLU A 73 -31.06 -11.27 -17.02
N LYS A 74 -31.00 -11.55 -18.33
CA LYS A 74 -29.75 -11.92 -19.01
C LYS A 74 -28.71 -10.80 -19.00
N ALA A 75 -29.13 -9.55 -19.20
CA ALA A 75 -28.22 -8.40 -19.11
C ALA A 75 -27.66 -8.26 -17.68
N MET A 76 -28.52 -8.36 -16.66
CA MET A 76 -28.08 -8.33 -15.26
C MET A 76 -27.14 -9.48 -14.91
N ALA A 77 -27.39 -10.69 -15.41
CA ALA A 77 -26.50 -11.84 -15.23
C ALA A 77 -25.11 -11.59 -15.82
N HIS A 78 -25.04 -11.03 -17.04
CA HIS A 78 -23.77 -10.73 -17.68
C HIS A 78 -22.91 -9.72 -16.91
N TYR A 79 -23.54 -8.65 -16.37
CA TYR A 79 -22.81 -7.69 -15.51
C TYR A 79 -22.38 -8.30 -14.17
N ARG A 80 -23.19 -9.20 -13.60
CA ARG A 80 -22.84 -9.93 -12.38
C ARG A 80 -21.66 -10.89 -12.58
N GLU A 81 -21.48 -11.42 -13.78
CA GLU A 81 -20.33 -12.28 -14.11
C GLU A 81 -19.02 -11.49 -14.23
N GLN A 82 -19.07 -10.23 -14.66
CA GLN A 82 -17.87 -9.41 -14.87
C GLN A 82 -17.36 -8.69 -13.61
N ALA A 83 -18.27 -8.36 -12.68
CA ALA A 83 -17.90 -7.65 -11.46
C ALA A 83 -16.86 -8.39 -10.58
N PRO A 84 -16.93 -9.73 -10.38
CA PRO A 84 -15.92 -10.47 -9.61
C PRO A 84 -14.50 -10.38 -10.19
N ASP A 85 -14.35 -10.45 -11.51
CA ASP A 85 -13.04 -10.36 -12.16
C ASP A 85 -12.40 -8.98 -11.92
N MET A 86 -13.19 -7.91 -12.05
CA MET A 86 -12.73 -6.55 -11.75
C MET A 86 -12.35 -6.39 -10.28
N VAL A 87 -13.15 -6.94 -9.36
CA VAL A 87 -12.83 -6.95 -7.92
C VAL A 87 -11.50 -7.64 -7.67
N ALA A 88 -11.27 -8.81 -8.25
CA ALA A 88 -10.01 -9.55 -8.08
C ALA A 88 -8.79 -8.75 -8.58
N HIS A 89 -8.91 -8.11 -9.75
CA HIS A 89 -7.84 -7.26 -10.29
C HIS A 89 -7.54 -6.05 -9.43
N LEU A 90 -8.58 -5.36 -8.93
CA LEU A 90 -8.41 -4.17 -8.08
C LEU A 90 -7.86 -4.54 -6.70
N THR A 91 -8.24 -5.68 -6.13
CA THR A 91 -7.65 -6.20 -4.89
C THR A 91 -6.16 -6.49 -5.06
N ALA A 92 -5.76 -7.19 -6.13
CA ALA A 92 -4.34 -7.46 -6.38
C ALA A 92 -3.52 -6.16 -6.59
N LEU A 93 -4.11 -5.16 -7.25
CA LEU A 93 -3.47 -3.86 -7.44
C LEU A 93 -3.34 -3.07 -6.12
N GLN A 94 -4.35 -3.17 -5.24
CA GLN A 94 -4.31 -2.56 -3.91
C GLN A 94 -3.18 -3.18 -3.07
N GLU A 95 -3.09 -4.51 -3.06
CA GLU A 95 -2.05 -5.25 -2.34
C GLU A 95 -0.64 -4.91 -2.85
N ASP A 96 -0.43 -4.85 -4.17
CA ASP A 96 0.88 -4.48 -4.75
C ASP A 96 1.24 -3.02 -4.42
N CYS A 97 0.27 -2.09 -4.48
CA CYS A 97 0.50 -0.69 -4.12
C CYS A 97 0.88 -0.55 -2.64
N GLN A 98 0.15 -1.22 -1.75
CA GLN A 98 0.45 -1.28 -0.32
C GLN A 98 1.85 -1.85 -0.09
N ALA A 99 2.18 -3.00 -0.66
CA ALA A 99 3.50 -3.62 -0.51
C ALA A 99 4.67 -2.72 -0.93
N LYS A 100 4.48 -1.87 -1.96
CA LYS A 100 5.50 -0.88 -2.36
C LYS A 100 5.67 0.24 -1.33
N ILE A 101 4.57 0.74 -0.77
CA ILE A 101 4.58 1.73 0.32
C ILE A 101 5.30 1.15 1.55
N ASP A 102 4.96 -0.08 1.93
CA ASP A 102 5.58 -0.80 3.04
C ASP A 102 7.09 -0.94 2.83
N HIS A 103 7.49 -1.32 1.61
CA HIS A 103 8.89 -1.52 1.26
C HIS A 103 9.71 -0.23 1.38
N VAL A 104 9.22 0.90 0.85
CA VAL A 104 9.97 2.17 0.92
C VAL A 104 10.12 2.68 2.35
N LEU A 105 9.12 2.46 3.20
CA LEU A 105 9.18 2.82 4.62
C LEU A 105 10.06 1.86 5.44
N ALA A 106 10.00 0.56 5.14
CA ALA A 106 10.89 -0.42 5.73
C ALA A 106 12.36 -0.11 5.42
N MET A 107 12.67 0.30 4.19
CA MET A 107 14.01 0.76 3.83
C MET A 107 14.45 1.96 4.67
N GLU A 108 13.59 2.98 4.82
CA GLU A 108 13.93 4.15 5.66
C GLU A 108 14.25 3.75 7.10
N VAL A 109 13.47 2.85 7.70
CA VAL A 109 13.75 2.35 9.05
C VAL A 109 15.07 1.59 9.12
N LEU A 110 15.39 0.76 8.11
CA LEU A 110 16.68 0.08 8.06
C LEU A 110 17.85 1.07 8.02
N TYR A 111 17.79 2.09 7.16
CA TYR A 111 18.83 3.12 7.09
C TYR A 111 18.95 3.90 8.40
N ASN A 112 17.83 4.34 8.98
CA ASN A 112 17.84 5.08 10.25
C ASN A 112 18.38 4.22 11.41
N ASN A 113 18.03 2.93 11.46
CA ASN A 113 18.56 1.98 12.44
C ASN A 113 20.08 1.84 12.33
N MET A 114 20.61 1.77 11.10
CA MET A 114 22.04 1.68 10.88
C MET A 114 22.78 2.94 11.28
N ASP A 115 22.26 4.10 10.91
CA ASP A 115 22.84 5.38 11.30
C ASP A 115 22.81 5.56 12.83
N ALA A 116 21.73 5.13 13.48
CA ALA A 116 21.62 5.11 14.94
C ALA A 116 22.63 4.14 15.58
N TYR A 117 22.75 2.90 15.06
CA TYR A 117 23.73 1.92 15.54
C TYR A 117 25.18 2.41 15.40
N ASN A 118 25.52 2.96 14.23
CA ASN A 118 26.83 3.55 13.97
C ASN A 118 27.10 4.77 14.88
N ALA A 119 26.06 5.48 15.30
CA ALA A 119 26.14 6.60 16.24
C ALA A 119 25.96 6.22 17.72
N GLY A 120 25.79 4.93 18.06
CA GLY A 120 25.58 4.44 19.43
C GLY A 120 24.24 4.81 20.07
N ARG A 121 23.17 4.99 19.28
CA ARG A 121 21.82 5.39 19.72
C ARG A 121 20.80 4.24 19.58
N VAL A 122 19.76 4.24 20.41
CA VAL A 122 18.61 3.31 20.34
C VAL A 122 17.51 3.91 19.48
N PHE A 123 16.94 3.14 18.56
CA PHE A 123 15.95 3.60 17.57
C PHE A 123 14.55 3.00 17.81
N ASP A 124 13.51 3.78 17.55
CA ASP A 124 12.10 3.39 17.66
C ASP A 124 11.56 2.95 16.30
N HIS A 125 10.93 1.78 16.22
CA HIS A 125 10.68 1.06 14.96
C HIS A 125 9.39 1.49 14.24
N LYS A 126 8.75 2.57 14.68
CA LYS A 126 7.47 3.05 14.15
C LYS A 126 7.65 4.32 13.33
N LEU A 127 7.09 4.31 12.11
CA LEU A 127 6.97 5.49 11.26
C LEU A 127 5.49 5.80 11.01
N SER A 128 5.19 7.10 10.94
CA SER A 128 3.88 7.63 10.58
C SER A 128 4.03 8.59 9.41
N VAL A 129 3.14 8.46 8.41
CA VAL A 129 3.09 9.37 7.25
C VAL A 129 1.73 10.09 7.27
N GLU A 130 1.77 11.42 7.18
CA GLU A 130 0.60 12.27 7.08
C GLU A 130 0.44 12.75 5.64
N TYR A 131 -0.77 12.64 5.07
CA TYR A 131 -1.07 13.15 3.73
C TYR A 131 -2.44 13.83 3.67
N LYS A 132 -2.57 14.77 2.72
CA LYS A 132 -3.74 15.63 2.53
C LYS A 132 -4.72 15.09 1.49
#